data_AF-A0A4V6A240-F1
#
_entry.id   AF-A0A4V6A240-F1
#
_cell.length_a   1.000
_cell.length_b   1.000
_cell.length_c   1.000
_cell.angle_alpha   90.00
_cell.angle_beta   90.00
_cell.angle_gamma   90.00
#
_symmetry.space_group_name_H-M   'P 1'
#
loop_
_entity.id
_entity.type
_entity.pdbx_description
1 polymer ?
#
loop_
_entity_poly.entity_id
_entity_poly.type
_entity_poly.pdbx_seq_one_letter_code
_entity_poly.pdbx_strand_id
1 'polypeptide(L)'
;MDSANLQNFVYQLQAESQKQKFTEQCYTLTSRCWDVCIGDSRPGSKMDSRTQTCLTNCVGRMIDASNFMVEHLQKMQSSKGFN
;
A
#
# COMPACT_ATOMS: atom_id res chain seq x y z
N MET A 1 -2.92 35.00 12.90
CA MET A 1 -3.44 34.03 11.93
C MET A 1 -4.81 33.59 12.40
N ASP A 2 -5.83 33.70 11.56
CA ASP A 2 -7.24 33.40 11.87
C ASP A 2 -7.48 31.87 12.04
N SER A 3 -8.37 31.48 12.96
CA SER A 3 -8.63 30.07 13.31
C SER A 3 -9.22 29.27 12.14
N ALA A 4 -10.05 29.90 11.32
CA ALA A 4 -10.61 29.32 10.10
C ALA A 4 -9.53 28.96 9.06
N ASN A 5 -8.49 29.79 8.94
CA ASN A 5 -7.37 29.53 8.03
C ASN A 5 -6.51 28.36 8.52
N LEU A 6 -6.35 28.20 9.84
CA LEU A 6 -5.60 27.07 10.41
C LEU A 6 -6.32 25.73 10.20
N GLN A 7 -7.64 25.70 10.37
CA GLN A 7 -8.44 24.47 10.16
C GLN A 7 -8.40 24.02 8.69
N ASN A 8 -8.55 24.96 7.75
CA ASN A 8 -8.41 24.68 6.32
C ASN A 8 -7.02 24.14 5.96
N PHE A 9 -5.96 24.72 6.55
CA PHE A 9 -4.60 24.25 6.33
C PHE A 9 -4.39 22.81 6.85
N VAL A 10 -4.87 22.50 8.06
CA VAL A 10 -4.80 21.13 8.62
C VAL A 10 -5.53 20.12 7.73
N TYR A 11 -6.71 20.47 7.21
CA TYR A 11 -7.46 19.61 6.29
C TYR A 11 -6.68 19.33 5.00
N GLN A 12 -6.08 20.36 4.39
CA GLN A 12 -5.27 20.21 3.19
C GLN A 12 -4.03 19.33 3.44
N LEU A 13 -3.35 19.53 4.58
CA LEU A 13 -2.21 18.70 4.96
C LEU A 13 -2.60 17.22 5.12
N GLN A 14 -3.78 16.94 5.71
CA GLN A 14 -4.27 15.56 5.83
C GLN A 14 -4.52 14.93 4.45
N ALA A 15 -5.14 15.67 3.52
CA ALA A 15 -5.38 15.20 2.17
C ALA A 15 -4.08 14.91 1.41
N GLU A 16 -3.09 15.80 1.49
CA GLU A 16 -1.78 15.59 0.86
C GLU A 16 -1.01 14.43 1.52
N SER A 17 -1.09 14.30 2.84
CA SER A 17 -0.49 13.18 3.56
C SER A 17 -1.08 11.83 3.12
N GLN A 18 -2.41 11.76 2.90
CA GLN A 18 -3.05 10.54 2.39
C GLN A 18 -2.60 10.21 0.97
N LYS A 19 -2.49 11.21 0.09
CA LYS A 19 -1.98 11.02 -1.28
C LYS A 19 -0.55 10.50 -1.27
N GLN A 20 0.32 11.11 -0.46
CA GLN A 20 1.72 10.69 -0.34
C GLN A 20 1.83 9.23 0.11
N LYS A 21 1.06 8.82 1.13
CA LYS A 21 1.02 7.44 1.60
C LYS A 21 0.56 6.48 0.51
N PHE A 22 -0.48 6.83 -0.24
CA PHE A 22 -0.95 6.02 -1.37
C PHE A 22 0.14 5.86 -2.43
N THR A 23 0.79 6.95 -2.81
CA THR A 23 1.90 6.94 -3.77
C THR A 23 3.05 6.05 -3.29
N GLU A 24 3.41 6.12 -2.01
CA GLU A 24 4.43 5.25 -1.41
C GLU A 24 4.04 3.76 -1.47
N GLN A 25 2.77 3.43 -1.20
CA GLN A 25 2.27 2.06 -1.35
C GLN A 25 2.34 1.58 -2.80
N CYS A 26 2.00 2.42 -3.78
CA CYS A 26 2.17 2.09 -5.19
C CYS A 26 3.62 1.76 -5.52
N TYR A 27 4.57 2.62 -5.15
CA TYR A 27 6.00 2.35 -5.40
C TYR A 27 6.50 1.07 -4.71
N THR A 28 6.07 0.85 -3.47
CA THR A 28 6.44 -0.34 -2.69
C THR A 28 5.94 -1.62 -3.36
N LEU A 29 4.66 -1.66 -3.74
CA LEU A 29 4.06 -2.81 -4.40
C LEU A 29 4.65 -3.02 -5.79
N THR A 30 4.87 -1.94 -6.56
CA THR A 30 5.50 -2.02 -7.87
C THR A 30 6.90 -2.61 -7.77
N SER A 31 7.76 -2.09 -6.88
CA SER A 31 9.11 -2.61 -6.70
C SER A 31 9.10 -4.08 -6.30
N ARG A 32 8.31 -4.43 -5.27
CA ARG A 32 8.27 -5.81 -4.78
C ARG A 32 7.72 -6.79 -5.81
N CYS A 33 6.62 -6.43 -6.48
CA CYS A 33 6.02 -7.32 -7.48
C CYS A 33 6.84 -7.38 -8.77
N TRP A 34 7.64 -6.36 -9.07
CA TRP A 34 8.65 -6.44 -10.12
C TRP A 34 9.68 -7.51 -9.80
N ASP A 35 10.27 -7.48 -8.60
CA ASP A 35 11.27 -8.47 -8.18
C ASP A 35 10.72 -9.89 -8.18
N VAL A 36 9.47 -10.07 -7.73
CA VAL A 36 8.82 -11.39 -7.64
C VAL A 36 8.44 -11.95 -9.01
N CYS A 37 7.86 -11.13 -9.89
CA CYS A 37 7.24 -11.63 -11.12
C CYS A 37 8.13 -11.51 -12.36
N ILE A 38 9.08 -10.57 -12.35
CA ILE A 38 9.93 -10.27 -13.51
C ILE A 38 11.38 -10.62 -13.19
N GLY A 39 11.86 -10.29 -11.98
CA GLY A 39 13.24 -10.55 -11.55
C GLY A 39 14.26 -9.91 -12.50
N ASP A 40 15.34 -10.64 -12.82
CA ASP A 40 16.38 -10.18 -13.76
C ASP A 40 15.98 -10.29 -15.25
N SER A 41 14.76 -10.77 -15.53
CA SER A 41 14.29 -10.93 -16.91
C SER A 41 13.84 -9.59 -17.48
N ARG A 42 14.29 -9.25 -18.68
CA ARG A 42 13.76 -8.08 -19.40
C ARG A 42 12.47 -8.47 -20.12
N PRO A 43 11.31 -7.87 -19.80
CA PRO A 43 10.09 -8.14 -20.55
C PRO A 43 10.25 -7.72 -22.01
N GLY A 44 9.63 -8.47 -22.92
CA GLY A 44 9.60 -8.14 -24.35
C GLY A 44 8.80 -6.88 -24.65
N SER A 45 8.52 -6.62 -25.93
CA SER A 45 7.70 -5.46 -26.36
C SER A 45 6.29 -5.45 -25.80
N LYS A 46 5.79 -6.61 -25.37
CA LYS A 46 4.56 -6.79 -24.61
C LYS A 46 4.82 -7.73 -23.45
N MET A 47 4.14 -7.48 -22.34
CA MET A 47 4.12 -8.40 -21.21
C MET A 47 3.35 -9.66 -21.60
N ASP A 48 3.95 -10.83 -21.40
CA ASP A 48 3.27 -12.10 -21.63
C ASP A 48 2.15 -12.33 -20.59
N SER A 49 1.23 -13.24 -20.92
CA SER A 49 0.06 -13.53 -20.08
C SER A 49 0.46 -14.04 -18.69
N ARG A 50 1.54 -14.82 -18.59
CA ARG A 50 2.02 -15.37 -17.31
C ARG A 50 2.49 -14.26 -16.38
N THR A 51 3.25 -13.30 -16.91
CA THR A 51 3.77 -12.16 -16.16
C THR A 51 2.63 -11.23 -15.73
N GLN A 52 1.65 -10.98 -16.61
CA GLN A 52 0.45 -10.22 -16.26
C GLN A 52 -0.34 -10.89 -15.13
N THR A 53 -0.60 -12.20 -15.22
CA THR A 53 -1.26 -12.95 -14.16
C THR A 53 -0.46 -12.93 -12.86
N CYS A 54 0.87 -13.06 -12.93
CA CYS A 54 1.72 -12.96 -11.75
C CYS A 54 1.58 -11.61 -11.06
N LEU A 55 1.70 -10.49 -11.80
CA LEU A 55 1.63 -9.15 -11.20
C LEU A 55 0.28 -8.89 -10.53
N THR A 56 -0.83 -9.26 -11.19
CA THR A 56 -2.18 -9.16 -10.61
C THR A 56 -2.30 -9.94 -9.31
N ASN A 57 -1.80 -11.18 -9.31
CA ASN A 57 -1.82 -12.02 -8.11
C ASN A 57 -0.89 -11.48 -7.02
N CYS A 58 0.30 -11.02 -7.37
CA CYS A 58 1.28 -10.50 -6.43
C CYS A 58 0.72 -9.30 -5.67
N VAL A 59 0.19 -8.31 -6.38
CA VAL A 59 -0.40 -7.12 -5.75
C VAL A 59 -1.58 -7.52 -4.87
N GLY A 60 -2.49 -8.36 -5.36
CA GLY A 60 -3.63 -8.86 -4.58
C GLY A 60 -3.20 -9.57 -3.30
N ARG A 61 -2.25 -10.50 -3.39
CA ARG A 61 -1.76 -11.26 -2.22
C ARG A 61 -1.02 -10.38 -1.20
N MET A 62 -0.26 -9.38 -1.65
CA MET A 62 0.42 -8.45 -0.75
C MET A 62 -0.58 -7.59 0.03
N ILE A 63 -1.65 -7.13 -0.62
CA ILE A 63 -2.72 -6.36 0.03
C ILE A 63 -3.50 -7.26 1.00
N ASP A 64 -3.89 -8.46 0.57
CA ASP A 64 -4.60 -9.44 1.41
C ASP A 64 -3.81 -9.75 2.69
N ALA A 65 -2.50 -10.04 2.55
CA ALA A 65 -1.63 -10.33 3.68
C ALA A 65 -1.46 -9.11 4.61
N SER A 66 -1.32 -7.91 4.05
CA SER A 66 -1.21 -6.68 4.84
C SER A 66 -2.46 -6.42 5.67
N ASN A 67 -3.65 -6.59 5.07
CA ASN A 67 -4.93 -6.45 5.77
C ASN A 67 -5.07 -7.49 6.88
N PHE A 68 -4.76 -8.75 6.58
CA PHE A 68 -4.78 -9.83 7.59
C PHE A 68 -3.88 -9.51 8.79
N MET A 69 -2.65 -9.02 8.54
CA MET A 69 -1.73 -8.62 9.60
C MET A 69 -2.28 -7.48 10.44
N VAL A 70 -2.83 -6.43 9.81
CA VAL A 70 -3.43 -5.28 10.52
C VAL A 70 -4.60 -5.73 11.39
N GLU A 71 -5.53 -6.52 10.85
CA GLU A 71 -6.66 -7.05 11.61
C GLU A 71 -6.21 -7.91 12.80
N HIS A 72 -5.20 -8.74 12.61
CA HIS A 72 -4.65 -9.58 13.67
C HIS A 72 -4.00 -8.74 14.77
N LEU A 73 -3.21 -7.73 14.41
CA LEU A 73 -2.59 -6.80 15.35
C LEU A 73 -3.63 -6.00 16.14
N GLN A 74 -4.70 -5.53 15.50
CA GLN A 74 -5.81 -4.84 16.15
C GLN A 74 -6.51 -5.74 17.17
N LYS A 75 -6.81 -7.00 16.80
CA LYS A 75 -7.39 -7.99 17.73
C LYS A 75 -6.51 -8.24 18.95
N MET A 76 -5.19 -8.30 18.77
CA MET A 76 -4.23 -8.46 19.88
C MET A 76 -4.13 -7.22 20.79
N GLN A 77 -4.32 -6.00 20.25
CA GLN A 77 -4.36 -4.79 21.06
C GLN A 77 -5.62 -4.75 21.93
N SER A 78 -6.78 -5.14 21.38
CA SER A 78 -8.03 -5.19 22.14
C SER A 78 -8.00 -6.20 23.28
N SER A 79 -7.28 -7.33 23.14
CA SER A 79 -7.17 -8.34 24.21
C SER A 79 -6.19 -7.97 25.32
N LYS A 80 -5.24 -7.04 25.10
CA LYS A 80 -4.30 -6.54 26.12
C LYS A 80 -4.83 -5.37 26.96
N GLY A 81 -6.05 -4.88 26.70
CA GLY A 81 -6.66 -3.76 27.41
C GLY A 81 -7.40 -4.09 28.72
N PHE A 82 -7.35 -5.34 29.20
CA PHE A 82 -7.92 -5.76 30.49
C PHE A 82 -6.97 -6.74 31.21
N ASN A 83 -5.97 -6.19 31.90
CA ASN A 83 -5.37 -6.73 33.13
C ASN A 83 -4.53 -5.63 33.78
#